data_AF-A0A927SNY0-F1
#
_entry.id   AF-A0A927SNY0-F1
#
_cell.length_a   1.000
_cell.length_b   1.000
_cell.length_c   1.000
_cell.angle_alpha   90.00
_cell.angle_beta   90.00
_cell.angle_gamma   90.00
#
_symmetry.space_group_name_H-M   'P 1'
#
loop_
_entity.id
_entity.type
_entity.pdbx_description
1 polymer ?
#
loop_
_entity_poly.entity_id
_entity_poly.type
_entity_poly.pdbx_seq_one_letter_code
_entity_poly.pdbx_strand_id
1 'polypeptide(L)'
;MKKFLILLMVMLLPLCASAAITVPSHITDVGAEAFAGTDIDALIVPAAVQTVGENVLAGSNASYLWLEGAATQVSGNPGVPFIFGPAGSAAANLSGFYAQESLVTDSGLYYALLEDKALPLCAVKPADISGSVTIPKMLNDLPVTSLDQLHLSNTSLTEVRIPSYLTAPEGLSATAYAAMSVDAPVASVTETPAGKYVTWTVSGYTGAYGDVSFVWTFENGGNTISTTTAEPTIKYAPMEEGSCTVTVRVVDSLNDWADAASEAITVTQAQPVYRALLVGNTYPGEYNALPGPDNDLKAMNIMLKSMTGTPYIITPANNLTASGIQSAIATTFYGAEPGDISLFYYSGHGTEAGALVGIKNTFLSVYGLRSALEKIPGTKIVLLDCCYSGAAINKSASTESVNLSAFNRAIISGLTAKTRSPENLADGGFIVLTASRKDQMSVSLSGGGAYWGVFTYGLCYGSGYDEWNQVSLGYLPADANGDGAITLGEAYNGVLERVNFLNGYASRNRAISQTPTDEQPNVQLLVEQATQYYGDTSFVLWKR
;
A
#
# COMPACT_ATOMS: atom_id res chain seq x y z
N MET A 1 -40.74 -35.06 -42.83
CA MET A 1 -41.12 -33.66 -42.56
C MET A 1 -40.23 -32.97 -41.52
N LYS A 2 -39.81 -33.61 -40.41
CA LYS A 2 -38.88 -32.99 -39.42
C LYS A 2 -37.46 -32.68 -39.96
N LYS A 3 -36.91 -33.48 -40.91
CA LYS A 3 -35.65 -33.16 -41.63
C LYS A 3 -35.72 -31.86 -42.48
N PHE A 4 -36.92 -31.35 -42.78
CA PHE A 4 -37.11 -30.25 -43.74
C PHE A 4 -37.24 -28.87 -43.08
N LEU A 5 -37.53 -28.79 -41.78
CA LEU A 5 -37.77 -27.51 -41.09
C LEU A 5 -36.50 -26.87 -40.51
N ILE A 6 -35.55 -27.67 -40.01
CA ILE A 6 -34.24 -27.17 -39.55
C ILE A 6 -33.33 -26.83 -40.74
N LEU A 7 -33.39 -27.63 -41.82
CA LEU A 7 -32.65 -27.37 -43.04
C LEU A 7 -33.07 -26.03 -43.70
N LEU A 8 -34.34 -25.63 -43.56
CA LEU A 8 -34.84 -24.36 -44.11
C LEU A 8 -34.32 -23.13 -43.33
N MET A 9 -34.06 -23.25 -42.03
CA MET A 9 -33.44 -22.17 -41.23
C MET A 9 -31.94 -22.01 -41.53
N VAL A 10 -31.23 -23.10 -41.81
CA VAL A 10 -29.80 -23.07 -42.17
C VAL A 10 -29.59 -22.61 -43.62
N MET A 11 -30.51 -22.93 -44.55
CA MET A 11 -30.45 -22.45 -45.95
C MET A 11 -30.89 -20.98 -46.14
N LEU A 12 -31.45 -20.32 -45.12
CA LEU A 12 -31.86 -18.90 -45.15
C LEU A 12 -30.90 -17.97 -44.41
N LEU A 13 -29.91 -18.52 -43.70
CA LEU A 13 -28.75 -17.72 -43.30
C LEU A 13 -27.96 -17.40 -44.57
N PRO A 14 -27.56 -16.13 -44.80
CA PRO A 14 -26.74 -15.81 -45.95
C PRO A 14 -25.49 -16.70 -45.94
N LEU A 15 -24.89 -16.93 -47.12
CA LEU A 15 -23.55 -17.53 -47.27
C LEU A 15 -22.47 -16.63 -46.60
N CYS A 16 -22.63 -16.36 -45.31
CA CYS A 16 -21.92 -15.37 -44.52
C CYS A 16 -21.19 -16.10 -43.42
N ALA A 17 -19.89 -16.26 -43.62
CA ALA A 17 -18.84 -16.52 -42.65
C ALA A 17 -19.04 -17.70 -41.67
N SER A 18 -18.02 -18.55 -41.57
CA SER A 18 -17.87 -19.51 -40.48
C SER A 18 -18.12 -18.83 -39.13
N ALA A 19 -19.09 -19.36 -38.37
CA ALA A 19 -19.46 -18.85 -37.06
C ALA A 19 -20.12 -19.96 -36.22
N ALA A 20 -20.11 -19.78 -34.90
CA ALA A 20 -20.87 -20.63 -33.98
C ALA A 20 -22.38 -20.39 -34.16
N ILE A 21 -23.16 -21.45 -34.35
CA ILE A 21 -24.63 -21.38 -34.47
C ILE A 21 -25.27 -21.76 -33.14
N THR A 22 -26.17 -20.91 -32.64
CA THR A 22 -27.05 -21.26 -31.53
C THR A 22 -28.39 -21.78 -32.03
N VAL A 23 -28.76 -22.99 -31.61
CA VAL A 23 -30.11 -23.53 -31.85
C VAL A 23 -31.13 -22.62 -31.15
N PRO A 24 -32.21 -22.17 -31.82
CA PRO A 24 -33.23 -21.36 -31.17
C PRO A 24 -33.87 -22.09 -29.98
N SER A 25 -34.09 -21.38 -28.87
CA SER A 25 -34.54 -21.97 -27.60
C SER A 25 -35.93 -22.61 -27.61
N HIS A 26 -36.73 -22.41 -28.66
CA HIS A 26 -38.04 -23.06 -28.82
C HIS A 26 -37.96 -24.41 -29.56
N ILE A 27 -36.79 -24.78 -30.07
CA ILE A 27 -36.55 -26.09 -30.69
C ILE A 27 -36.32 -27.13 -29.59
N THR A 28 -37.02 -28.26 -29.66
CA THR A 28 -36.89 -29.36 -28.69
C THR A 28 -36.07 -30.53 -29.21
N ASP A 29 -35.95 -30.68 -30.53
CA ASP A 29 -35.25 -31.80 -31.18
C ASP A 29 -34.34 -31.29 -32.29
N VAL A 30 -33.07 -31.69 -32.30
CA VAL A 30 -32.14 -31.51 -33.41
C VAL A 30 -31.93 -32.87 -34.09
N GLY A 31 -32.26 -32.97 -35.38
CA GLY A 31 -32.23 -34.24 -36.10
C GLY A 31 -30.82 -34.79 -36.36
N ALA A 32 -30.74 -36.08 -36.67
CA ALA A 32 -29.50 -36.70 -37.15
C ALA A 32 -29.02 -36.02 -38.43
N GLU A 33 -27.70 -35.81 -38.54
CA GLU A 33 -27.03 -35.13 -39.66
C GLU A 33 -27.54 -33.70 -39.94
N ALA A 34 -28.20 -33.03 -38.99
CA ALA A 34 -28.87 -31.74 -39.26
C ALA A 34 -27.91 -30.61 -39.70
N PHE A 35 -26.65 -30.68 -39.30
CA PHE A 35 -25.57 -29.75 -39.66
C PHE A 35 -24.38 -30.47 -40.31
N ALA A 36 -24.60 -31.69 -40.85
CA ALA A 36 -23.55 -32.43 -41.51
C ALA A 36 -23.07 -31.70 -42.79
N GLY A 37 -21.75 -31.66 -42.99
CA GLY A 37 -21.14 -30.98 -44.14
C GLY A 37 -21.24 -29.45 -44.16
N THR A 38 -21.63 -28.82 -43.05
CA THR A 38 -21.75 -27.36 -42.95
C THR A 38 -20.43 -26.68 -42.58
N ASP A 39 -20.30 -25.40 -42.93
CA ASP A 39 -19.09 -24.59 -42.69
C ASP A 39 -19.16 -23.81 -41.36
N ILE A 40 -19.77 -24.40 -40.34
CA ILE A 40 -19.97 -23.75 -39.04
C ILE A 40 -18.83 -24.09 -38.08
N ASP A 41 -18.47 -23.15 -37.21
CA ASP A 41 -17.35 -23.33 -36.27
C ASP A 41 -17.73 -24.11 -35.01
N ALA A 42 -19.01 -24.06 -34.63
CA ALA A 42 -19.56 -24.75 -33.47
C ALA A 42 -21.08 -24.78 -33.51
N LEU A 43 -21.67 -25.66 -32.71
CA LEU A 43 -23.11 -25.68 -32.43
C LEU A 43 -23.36 -25.49 -30.94
N ILE A 44 -24.17 -24.50 -30.58
CA ILE A 44 -24.62 -24.23 -29.22
C ILE A 44 -26.07 -24.68 -29.09
N VAL A 45 -26.33 -25.55 -28.13
CA VAL A 45 -27.60 -26.23 -27.89
C VAL A 45 -28.16 -25.77 -26.54
N PRO A 46 -29.23 -24.95 -26.54
CA PRO A 46 -29.82 -24.47 -25.31
C PRO A 46 -30.43 -25.60 -24.47
N ALA A 47 -30.58 -25.34 -23.17
CA ALA A 47 -31.09 -26.31 -22.20
C ALA A 47 -32.52 -26.82 -22.50
N ALA A 48 -33.28 -26.10 -23.35
CA ALA A 48 -34.62 -26.50 -23.80
C ALA A 48 -34.62 -27.65 -24.81
N VAL A 49 -33.50 -27.89 -25.50
CA VAL A 49 -33.37 -28.98 -26.47
C VAL A 49 -33.26 -30.30 -25.72
N GLN A 50 -34.17 -31.22 -26.02
CA GLN A 50 -34.25 -32.53 -25.39
C GLN A 50 -33.37 -33.56 -26.09
N THR A 51 -33.32 -33.52 -27.43
CA THR A 51 -32.59 -34.52 -28.22
C THR A 51 -31.71 -33.90 -29.30
N VAL A 52 -30.51 -34.47 -29.48
CA VAL A 52 -29.58 -34.19 -30.57
C VAL A 52 -29.24 -35.51 -31.27
N GLY A 53 -29.46 -35.54 -32.59
CA GLY A 53 -29.28 -36.72 -33.42
C GLY A 53 -27.81 -37.11 -33.64
N GLU A 54 -27.59 -38.36 -34.01
CA GLU A 54 -26.28 -38.88 -34.40
C GLU A 54 -25.72 -38.14 -35.61
N ASN A 55 -24.38 -38.00 -35.65
CA ASN A 55 -23.64 -37.36 -36.74
C ASN A 55 -24.13 -35.94 -37.05
N VAL A 56 -24.70 -35.23 -36.06
CA VAL A 56 -25.29 -33.90 -36.24
C VAL A 56 -24.33 -32.92 -36.91
N LEU A 57 -23.02 -33.05 -36.68
CA LEU A 57 -21.94 -32.19 -37.20
C LEU A 57 -20.93 -32.98 -38.05
N ALA A 58 -21.28 -34.18 -38.52
CA ALA A 58 -20.35 -35.01 -39.29
C ALA A 58 -19.89 -34.31 -40.58
N GLY A 59 -18.57 -34.27 -40.80
CA GLY A 59 -17.96 -33.61 -41.96
C GLY A 59 -18.14 -32.09 -42.00
N SER A 60 -18.57 -31.48 -40.89
CA SER A 60 -18.58 -30.02 -40.72
C SER A 60 -17.19 -29.49 -40.32
N ASN A 61 -17.06 -28.16 -40.30
CA ASN A 61 -15.90 -27.46 -39.75
C ASN A 61 -15.99 -27.19 -38.23
N ALA A 62 -16.97 -27.79 -37.55
CA ALA A 62 -17.21 -27.50 -36.15
C ALA A 62 -16.10 -28.06 -35.25
N SER A 63 -15.59 -27.21 -34.36
CA SER A 63 -14.62 -27.61 -33.34
C SER A 63 -15.32 -28.22 -32.12
N TYR A 64 -16.51 -27.75 -31.75
CA TYR A 64 -17.20 -28.21 -30.56
C TYR A 64 -18.73 -28.19 -30.67
N LEU A 65 -19.36 -29.03 -29.85
CA LEU A 65 -20.78 -29.00 -29.52
C LEU A 65 -20.93 -28.50 -28.07
N TRP A 66 -21.65 -27.39 -27.86
CA TRP A 66 -21.90 -26.85 -26.52
C TRP A 66 -23.33 -27.17 -26.09
N LEU A 67 -23.51 -27.86 -24.96
CA LEU A 67 -24.79 -28.15 -24.34
C LEU A 67 -24.98 -27.27 -23.11
N GLU A 68 -26.01 -26.43 -23.09
CA GLU A 68 -26.34 -25.61 -21.91
C GLU A 68 -27.12 -26.39 -20.83
N GLY A 69 -27.63 -27.59 -21.16
CA GLY A 69 -28.47 -28.39 -20.27
C GLY A 69 -27.96 -29.83 -20.10
N ALA A 70 -27.93 -30.31 -18.85
CA ALA A 70 -27.51 -31.68 -18.54
C ALA A 70 -28.50 -32.75 -19.07
N ALA A 71 -29.77 -32.38 -19.25
CA ALA A 71 -30.82 -33.30 -19.65
C ALA A 71 -30.81 -33.64 -21.15
N THR A 72 -30.12 -32.84 -21.98
CA THR A 72 -30.08 -33.04 -23.44
C THR A 72 -29.44 -34.37 -23.79
N GLN A 73 -30.19 -35.22 -24.49
CA GLN A 73 -29.73 -36.53 -24.95
C GLN A 73 -29.06 -36.38 -26.32
N VAL A 74 -27.77 -36.72 -26.40
CA VAL A 74 -27.03 -36.80 -27.66
C VAL A 74 -26.96 -38.27 -28.06
N SER A 75 -27.49 -38.60 -29.24
CA SER A 75 -27.44 -39.95 -29.78
C SER A 75 -26.17 -40.16 -30.59
N GLY A 76 -25.41 -41.22 -30.32
CA GLY A 76 -24.19 -41.56 -31.08
C GLY A 76 -23.10 -40.49 -31.04
N ASN A 77 -22.18 -40.53 -32.00
CA ASN A 77 -21.10 -39.54 -32.13
C ASN A 77 -21.63 -38.28 -32.85
N PRO A 78 -21.50 -37.07 -32.28
CA PRO A 78 -21.95 -35.85 -32.94
C PRO A 78 -21.08 -35.45 -34.14
N GLY A 79 -19.85 -35.96 -34.26
CA GLY A 79 -18.93 -35.63 -35.36
C GLY A 79 -17.98 -34.45 -35.06
N VAL A 80 -17.70 -34.18 -33.79
CA VAL A 80 -16.78 -33.13 -33.33
C VAL A 80 -15.80 -33.68 -32.28
N PRO A 81 -14.59 -33.10 -32.15
CA PRO A 81 -13.61 -33.56 -31.17
C PRO A 81 -14.04 -33.24 -29.72
N PHE A 82 -14.78 -32.15 -29.50
CA PHE A 82 -15.19 -31.74 -28.15
C PHE A 82 -16.70 -31.60 -27.98
N ILE A 83 -17.15 -32.00 -26.80
CA ILE A 83 -18.48 -31.70 -26.28
C ILE A 83 -18.30 -30.96 -24.97
N PHE A 84 -18.90 -29.79 -24.87
CA PHE A 84 -18.93 -28.99 -23.65
C PHE A 84 -20.31 -29.07 -23.02
N GLY A 85 -20.38 -29.16 -21.69
CA GLY A 85 -21.66 -29.05 -21.01
C GLY A 85 -21.59 -29.20 -19.49
N PRO A 86 -22.75 -29.13 -18.81
CA PRO A 86 -22.82 -29.22 -17.36
C PRO A 86 -22.59 -30.64 -16.86
N ALA A 87 -22.05 -30.75 -15.64
CA ALA A 87 -21.85 -32.02 -14.96
C ALA A 87 -23.14 -32.87 -14.92
N GLY A 88 -22.99 -34.18 -15.09
CA GLY A 88 -24.12 -35.12 -15.13
C GLY A 88 -24.81 -35.23 -16.50
N SER A 89 -24.31 -34.57 -17.53
CA SER A 89 -24.80 -34.78 -18.90
C SER A 89 -24.57 -36.23 -19.38
N ALA A 90 -25.57 -36.82 -20.03
CA ALA A 90 -25.44 -38.14 -20.65
C ALA A 90 -24.37 -38.17 -21.76
N ALA A 91 -24.10 -37.01 -22.38
CA ALA A 91 -23.10 -36.85 -23.43
C ALA A 91 -21.66 -37.09 -22.95
N ALA A 92 -21.41 -37.06 -21.63
CA ALA A 92 -20.10 -37.35 -21.04
C ALA A 92 -19.62 -38.80 -21.29
N ASN A 93 -20.52 -39.70 -21.69
CA ASN A 93 -20.19 -41.11 -21.99
C ASN A 93 -19.97 -41.39 -23.48
N LEU A 94 -20.03 -40.36 -24.34
CA LEU A 94 -19.82 -40.51 -25.77
C LEU A 94 -18.32 -40.55 -26.11
N SER A 95 -17.99 -41.10 -27.27
CA SER A 95 -16.63 -41.05 -27.81
C SER A 95 -16.24 -39.61 -28.17
N GLY A 96 -15.20 -39.07 -27.56
CA GLY A 96 -14.73 -37.69 -27.72
C GLY A 96 -14.23 -37.12 -26.39
N PHE A 97 -13.68 -35.90 -26.39
CA PHE A 97 -13.31 -35.24 -25.14
C PHE A 97 -14.49 -34.42 -24.61
N TYR A 98 -15.01 -34.83 -23.44
CA TYR A 98 -16.04 -34.08 -22.74
C TYR A 98 -15.41 -33.14 -21.71
N ALA A 99 -15.71 -31.84 -21.82
CA ALA A 99 -15.28 -30.85 -20.84
C ALA A 99 -16.47 -30.20 -20.16
N GLN A 100 -16.35 -29.94 -18.86
CA GLN A 100 -17.39 -29.22 -18.13
C GLN A 100 -17.45 -27.75 -18.58
N GLU A 101 -18.62 -27.14 -18.48
CA GLU A 101 -18.88 -25.75 -18.94
C GLU A 101 -18.02 -24.67 -18.28
N SER A 102 -17.35 -24.97 -17.16
CA SER A 102 -16.41 -24.07 -16.46
C SER A 102 -15.03 -24.01 -17.13
N LEU A 103 -15.02 -23.84 -18.46
CA LEU A 103 -13.80 -23.61 -19.22
C LEU A 103 -13.26 -22.20 -18.96
N VAL A 104 -11.94 -22.07 -19.01
CA VAL A 104 -11.30 -20.75 -19.05
C VAL A 104 -10.75 -20.48 -20.44
N THR A 105 -10.60 -19.21 -20.78
CA THR A 105 -10.06 -18.80 -22.08
C THR A 105 -8.75 -18.07 -21.90
N ASP A 106 -7.75 -18.44 -22.67
CA ASP A 106 -6.49 -17.70 -22.80
C ASP A 106 -6.04 -17.69 -24.26
N SER A 107 -5.50 -16.55 -24.72
CA SER A 107 -4.99 -16.41 -26.09
C SER A 107 -5.97 -16.83 -27.21
N GLY A 108 -7.29 -16.72 -26.94
CA GLY A 108 -8.35 -17.12 -27.87
C GLY A 108 -8.64 -18.63 -27.94
N LEU A 109 -8.08 -19.42 -27.02
CA LEU A 109 -8.32 -20.86 -26.87
C LEU A 109 -9.11 -21.16 -25.61
N TYR A 110 -9.91 -22.23 -25.64
CA TYR A 110 -10.50 -22.84 -24.46
C TYR A 110 -9.50 -23.77 -23.77
N TYR A 111 -9.53 -23.76 -22.43
CA TYR A 111 -8.79 -24.66 -21.57
C TYR A 111 -9.73 -25.34 -20.58
N ALA A 112 -9.55 -26.65 -20.40
CA ALA A 112 -10.12 -27.38 -19.27
C ALA A 112 -9.18 -27.29 -18.07
N LEU A 113 -9.69 -26.82 -16.93
CA LEU A 113 -8.98 -26.90 -15.66
C LEU A 113 -9.33 -28.22 -14.98
N LEU A 114 -8.31 -29.05 -14.76
CA LEU A 114 -8.38 -30.29 -14.01
C LEU A 114 -7.75 -30.09 -12.62
N GLU A 115 -7.82 -31.11 -11.77
CA GLU A 115 -7.30 -31.03 -10.39
C GLU A 115 -5.80 -30.67 -10.33
N ASP A 116 -5.00 -31.14 -11.30
CA ASP A 116 -3.54 -31.04 -11.31
C ASP A 116 -2.96 -30.31 -12.52
N LYS A 117 -3.77 -29.91 -13.50
CA LYS A 117 -3.29 -29.34 -14.78
C LYS A 117 -4.35 -28.55 -15.53
N ALA A 118 -3.89 -27.70 -16.45
CA ALA A 118 -4.71 -27.07 -17.48
C ALA A 118 -4.46 -27.76 -18.83
N LEU A 119 -5.53 -28.07 -19.57
CA LEU A 119 -5.43 -28.68 -20.90
C LEU A 119 -5.97 -27.72 -21.98
N PRO A 120 -5.14 -27.27 -22.93
CA PRO A 120 -5.62 -26.53 -24.09
C PRO A 120 -6.48 -27.43 -24.99
N LEU A 121 -7.62 -26.90 -25.45
CA LEU A 121 -8.61 -27.65 -26.22
C LEU A 121 -8.71 -27.13 -27.66
N CYS A 122 -9.45 -26.04 -27.90
CA CYS A 122 -9.67 -25.52 -29.24
C CYS A 122 -9.84 -24.00 -29.25
N ALA A 123 -9.80 -23.41 -30.43
CA ALA A 123 -10.13 -22.01 -30.60
C ALA A 123 -11.57 -21.71 -30.14
N VAL A 124 -11.75 -20.58 -29.47
CA VAL A 124 -13.07 -20.07 -29.07
C VAL A 124 -13.88 -19.72 -30.32
N LYS A 125 -13.22 -19.08 -31.29
CA LYS A 125 -13.71 -18.73 -32.62
C LYS A 125 -12.61 -19.00 -33.64
N PRO A 126 -12.57 -20.18 -34.27
CA PRO A 126 -11.50 -20.59 -35.18
C PRO A 126 -11.15 -19.57 -36.26
N ALA A 127 -12.17 -18.98 -36.90
CA ALA A 127 -12.02 -17.99 -37.95
C ALA A 127 -11.29 -16.69 -37.53
N ASP A 128 -11.36 -16.33 -36.24
CA ASP A 128 -10.74 -15.13 -35.69
C ASP A 128 -9.26 -15.37 -35.29
N ILE A 129 -8.81 -16.63 -35.24
CA ILE A 129 -7.46 -16.99 -34.81
C ILE A 129 -6.54 -17.10 -36.03
N SER A 130 -5.52 -16.24 -36.09
CA SER A 130 -4.55 -16.18 -37.19
C SER A 130 -3.13 -15.87 -36.70
N GLY A 131 -2.12 -16.18 -37.52
CA GLY A 131 -0.72 -15.90 -37.19
C GLY A 131 -0.16 -16.86 -36.14
N SER A 132 0.17 -16.36 -34.94
CA SER A 132 0.74 -17.16 -33.86
C SER A 132 -0.14 -17.13 -32.61
N VAL A 133 -0.34 -18.28 -31.98
CA VAL A 133 -0.94 -18.38 -30.64
C VAL A 133 0.10 -18.86 -29.63
N THR A 134 0.05 -18.38 -28.39
CA THR A 134 0.95 -18.83 -27.32
C THR A 134 0.20 -19.69 -26.33
N ILE A 135 0.74 -20.86 -26.03
CA ILE A 135 0.27 -21.71 -24.94
C ILE A 135 1.09 -21.34 -23.70
N PRO A 136 0.46 -20.94 -22.58
CA PRO A 136 1.19 -20.61 -21.36
C PRO A 136 1.69 -21.89 -20.67
N LYS A 137 2.73 -21.77 -19.86
CA LYS A 137 3.21 -22.87 -19.00
C LYS A 137 2.23 -23.15 -17.87
N MET A 138 1.61 -22.10 -17.33
CA MET A 138 0.70 -22.14 -16.20
C MET A 138 -0.57 -21.36 -16.55
N LEU A 139 -1.72 -21.87 -16.16
CA LEU A 139 -3.00 -21.18 -16.28
C LEU A 139 -3.78 -21.37 -14.99
N ASN A 140 -4.14 -20.28 -14.31
CA ASN A 140 -4.77 -20.30 -12.99
C ASN A 140 -4.03 -21.21 -11.98
N ASP A 141 -2.70 -21.02 -11.88
CA ASP A 141 -1.82 -21.80 -11.01
C ASP A 141 -1.74 -23.31 -11.31
N LEU A 142 -2.32 -23.76 -12.44
CA LEU A 142 -2.25 -25.14 -12.91
C LEU A 142 -1.30 -25.27 -14.10
N PRO A 143 -0.40 -26.28 -14.13
CA PRO A 143 0.55 -26.46 -15.23
C PRO A 143 -0.14 -26.97 -16.51
N VAL A 144 0.34 -26.50 -17.67
CA VAL A 144 -0.01 -27.08 -18.97
C VAL A 144 0.97 -28.19 -19.29
N THR A 145 0.59 -29.43 -18.99
CA THR A 145 1.53 -30.57 -19.06
C THR A 145 1.51 -31.31 -20.40
N SER A 146 0.53 -31.04 -21.27
CA SER A 146 0.35 -31.74 -22.53
C SER A 146 -0.48 -30.91 -23.53
N LEU A 147 -0.26 -31.17 -24.83
CA LEU A 147 -1.05 -30.64 -25.94
C LEU A 147 -1.90 -31.72 -26.63
N ASP A 148 -2.02 -32.92 -26.04
CA ASP A 148 -2.68 -34.08 -26.69
C ASP A 148 -4.15 -33.83 -27.02
N GLN A 149 -4.80 -32.92 -26.29
CA GLN A 149 -6.19 -32.54 -26.53
C GLN A 149 -6.32 -31.32 -27.44
N LEU A 150 -5.22 -30.67 -27.83
CA LEU A 150 -5.28 -29.43 -28.60
C LEU A 150 -5.66 -29.71 -30.06
N HIS A 151 -6.80 -29.17 -30.49
CA HIS A 151 -7.26 -29.19 -31.87
C HIS A 151 -7.45 -27.75 -32.38
N LEU A 152 -6.72 -27.40 -33.44
CA LEU A 152 -6.69 -26.05 -34.02
C LEU A 152 -7.23 -26.02 -35.46
N SER A 153 -8.15 -26.94 -35.78
CA SER A 153 -8.83 -27.00 -37.07
C SER A 153 -9.52 -25.68 -37.41
N ASN A 154 -9.51 -25.31 -38.69
CA ASN A 154 -10.20 -24.13 -39.22
C ASN A 154 -9.73 -22.79 -38.65
N THR A 155 -8.49 -22.76 -38.15
CA THR A 155 -7.76 -21.52 -37.84
C THR A 155 -6.85 -21.13 -39.00
N SER A 156 -6.45 -19.85 -39.05
CA SER A 156 -5.40 -19.36 -39.97
C SER A 156 -4.04 -19.25 -39.25
N LEU A 157 -3.78 -20.13 -38.28
CA LEU A 157 -2.52 -20.15 -37.55
C LEU A 157 -1.38 -20.66 -38.43
N THR A 158 -0.27 -19.94 -38.39
CA THR A 158 0.99 -20.33 -39.01
C THR A 158 1.96 -20.92 -37.99
N GLU A 159 1.78 -20.60 -36.70
CA GLU A 159 2.71 -20.95 -35.62
C GLU A 159 1.98 -21.16 -34.29
N VAL A 160 2.48 -22.08 -33.45
CA VAL A 160 2.14 -22.16 -32.02
C VAL A 160 3.40 -21.95 -31.20
N ARG A 161 3.36 -21.04 -30.23
CA ARG A 161 4.45 -20.84 -29.25
C ARG A 161 4.16 -21.68 -28.02
N ILE A 162 5.08 -22.55 -27.64
CA ILE A 162 4.86 -23.56 -26.60
C ILE A 162 6.02 -23.58 -25.59
N PRO A 163 5.76 -23.97 -24.33
CA PRO A 163 6.83 -24.27 -23.39
C PRO A 163 7.78 -25.31 -23.97
N SER A 164 9.09 -25.13 -23.78
CA SER A 164 10.13 -26.01 -24.34
C SER A 164 10.07 -27.49 -23.93
N TYR A 165 9.31 -27.83 -22.88
CA TYR A 165 9.07 -29.23 -22.49
C TYR A 165 7.88 -29.87 -23.22
N LEU A 166 7.09 -29.10 -23.97
CA LEU A 166 6.00 -29.61 -24.80
C LEU A 166 6.46 -29.86 -26.23
N THR A 167 5.81 -30.82 -26.88
CA THR A 167 6.00 -31.10 -28.32
C THR A 167 4.79 -30.58 -29.09
N ALA A 168 5.04 -29.97 -30.25
CA ALA A 168 4.00 -29.38 -31.09
C ALA A 168 2.98 -30.43 -31.58
N PRO A 169 1.70 -30.05 -31.77
CA PRO A 169 0.75 -30.87 -32.50
C PRO A 169 1.22 -31.13 -33.94
N GLU A 170 0.91 -32.30 -34.50
CA GLU A 170 1.26 -32.64 -35.88
C GLU A 170 0.69 -31.61 -36.88
N GLY A 171 1.49 -31.23 -37.89
CA GLY A 171 1.05 -30.36 -38.98
C GLY A 171 1.12 -28.85 -38.72
N LEU A 172 1.54 -28.42 -37.52
CA LEU A 172 1.76 -27.01 -37.18
C LEU A 172 3.24 -26.74 -36.89
N SER A 173 3.75 -25.58 -37.33
CA SER A 173 5.07 -25.12 -36.91
C SER A 173 5.00 -24.63 -35.45
N ALA A 174 6.03 -24.92 -34.66
CA ALA A 174 6.09 -24.43 -33.29
C ALA A 174 7.44 -23.78 -32.96
N THR A 175 7.36 -22.72 -32.18
CA THR A 175 8.52 -22.11 -31.54
C THR A 175 8.47 -22.40 -30.05
N ALA A 176 9.46 -23.14 -29.57
CA ALA A 176 9.63 -23.38 -28.15
C ALA A 176 10.20 -22.14 -27.46
N TYR A 177 9.60 -21.71 -26.36
CA TYR A 177 10.23 -20.76 -25.43
C TYR A 177 10.92 -21.50 -24.28
N ALA A 178 12.11 -21.02 -23.92
CA ALA A 178 12.99 -21.67 -22.95
C ALA A 178 12.44 -21.53 -21.52
N ALA A 179 12.79 -22.48 -20.64
CA ALA A 179 12.52 -22.34 -19.22
C ALA A 179 13.19 -21.06 -18.68
N MET A 180 12.42 -20.27 -17.92
CA MET A 180 12.94 -19.06 -17.30
C MET A 180 13.93 -19.40 -16.18
N SER A 181 15.01 -18.64 -16.11
CA SER A 181 15.96 -18.67 -15.00
C SER A 181 16.27 -17.25 -14.54
N VAL A 182 16.63 -17.11 -13.26
CA VAL A 182 17.05 -15.85 -12.66
C VAL A 182 18.26 -16.09 -11.76
N ASP A 183 19.25 -15.21 -11.84
CA ASP A 183 20.36 -15.22 -10.90
C ASP A 183 19.89 -14.82 -9.49
N ALA A 184 20.62 -15.28 -8.46
CA ALA A 184 20.40 -14.80 -7.11
C ALA A 184 20.54 -13.26 -7.04
N PRO A 185 19.68 -12.58 -6.26
CA PRO A 185 19.75 -11.13 -6.16
C PRO A 185 21.02 -10.72 -5.41
N VAL A 186 21.73 -9.71 -5.91
CA VAL A 186 22.96 -9.21 -5.31
C VAL A 186 22.65 -7.97 -4.47
N ALA A 187 22.99 -8.00 -3.19
CA ALA A 187 22.92 -6.85 -2.30
C ALA A 187 24.11 -5.90 -2.52
N SER A 188 23.89 -4.60 -2.33
CA SER A 188 24.94 -3.57 -2.37
C SER A 188 25.96 -3.70 -1.23
N VAL A 189 25.62 -4.46 -0.18
CA VAL A 189 26.44 -4.73 1.00
C VAL A 189 26.16 -6.15 1.49
N THR A 190 27.12 -6.76 2.20
CA THR A 190 26.93 -8.08 2.85
C THR A 190 26.39 -7.97 4.29
N GLU A 191 26.47 -6.77 4.87
CA GLU A 191 26.06 -6.46 6.23
C GLU A 191 25.49 -5.03 6.30
N THR A 192 24.45 -4.82 7.10
CA THR A 192 23.85 -3.50 7.31
C THR A 192 23.25 -3.36 8.72
N PRO A 193 23.28 -2.18 9.37
CA PRO A 193 22.47 -1.96 10.57
C PRO A 193 20.97 -2.03 10.26
N ALA A 194 20.17 -2.49 11.22
CA ALA A 194 18.71 -2.44 11.12
C ALA A 194 18.22 -1.00 10.85
N GLY A 195 17.25 -0.88 9.93
CA GLY A 195 16.64 0.36 9.48
C GLY A 195 17.40 1.11 8.38
N LYS A 196 18.45 0.51 7.80
CA LYS A 196 19.25 1.11 6.73
C LYS A 196 18.92 0.50 5.36
N TYR A 197 18.87 1.33 4.32
CA TYR A 197 18.53 0.85 2.99
C TYR A 197 19.66 0.00 2.39
N VAL A 198 19.29 -1.17 1.88
CA VAL A 198 20.12 -2.01 1.01
C VAL A 198 19.51 -2.01 -0.37
N THR A 199 20.35 -1.81 -1.38
CA THR A 199 19.93 -1.93 -2.79
C THR A 199 20.19 -3.36 -3.24
N TRP A 200 19.18 -3.99 -3.81
CA TRP A 200 19.23 -5.34 -4.35
C TRP A 200 19.08 -5.27 -5.86
N THR A 201 19.92 -6.00 -6.59
CA THR A 201 19.93 -6.00 -8.06
C THR A 201 20.03 -7.42 -8.58
N VAL A 202 19.24 -7.76 -9.59
CA VAL A 202 19.39 -9.00 -10.36
C VAL A 202 20.34 -8.73 -11.52
N SER A 203 21.43 -9.49 -11.61
CA SER A 203 22.45 -9.35 -12.68
C SER A 203 22.04 -9.98 -14.00
N GLY A 204 21.16 -10.99 -13.96
CA GLY A 204 20.78 -11.76 -15.13
C GLY A 204 19.50 -12.56 -14.95
N TYR A 205 18.76 -12.68 -16.05
CA TYR A 205 17.66 -13.63 -16.22
C TYR A 205 17.61 -14.05 -17.69
N THR A 206 17.11 -15.25 -17.96
CA THR A 206 17.03 -15.80 -19.33
C THR A 206 15.69 -16.48 -19.56
N GLY A 207 15.32 -16.68 -20.83
CA GLY A 207 14.15 -17.46 -21.21
C GLY A 207 12.81 -16.74 -21.07
N ALA A 208 12.82 -15.46 -20.64
CA ALA A 208 11.61 -14.66 -20.53
C ALA A 208 11.02 -14.28 -21.89
N TYR A 209 9.69 -14.20 -21.97
CA TYR A 209 8.97 -13.78 -23.15
C TYR A 209 8.21 -12.46 -22.92
N GLY A 210 8.45 -11.49 -23.80
CA GLY A 210 7.85 -10.16 -23.71
C GLY A 210 8.35 -9.36 -22.49
N ASP A 211 7.48 -8.53 -21.94
CA ASP A 211 7.80 -7.73 -20.76
C ASP A 211 7.92 -8.61 -19.51
N VAL A 212 8.80 -8.20 -18.59
CA VAL A 212 9.05 -8.91 -17.34
C VAL A 212 8.77 -8.04 -16.12
N SER A 213 8.48 -8.71 -15.03
CA SER A 213 8.39 -8.14 -13.70
C SER A 213 9.16 -9.00 -12.70
N PHE A 214 9.68 -8.37 -11.65
CA PHE A 214 10.46 -8.99 -10.61
C PHE A 214 9.64 -8.99 -9.33
N VAL A 215 9.26 -10.18 -8.88
CA VAL A 215 8.57 -10.39 -7.60
C VAL A 215 9.63 -10.62 -6.54
N TRP A 216 9.74 -9.67 -5.61
CA TRP A 216 10.68 -9.69 -4.51
C TRP A 216 9.96 -10.10 -3.23
N THR A 217 10.56 -11.01 -2.48
CA THR A 217 10.11 -11.42 -1.15
C THR A 217 11.25 -11.19 -0.16
N PHE A 218 10.97 -10.39 0.87
CA PHE A 218 11.90 -10.05 1.94
C PHE A 218 11.48 -10.75 3.21
N GLU A 219 12.41 -11.44 3.86
CA GLU A 219 12.20 -12.15 5.12
C GLU A 219 13.20 -11.63 6.16
N ASN A 220 12.70 -10.97 7.21
CA ASN A 220 13.52 -10.44 8.30
C ASN A 220 12.70 -10.44 9.60
N GLY A 221 13.25 -11.02 10.68
CA GLY A 221 12.56 -11.00 11.98
C GLY A 221 11.28 -11.84 12.09
N GLY A 222 11.07 -12.80 11.17
CA GLY A 222 9.80 -13.53 11.07
C GLY A 222 8.70 -12.76 10.32
N ASN A 223 9.00 -11.57 9.81
CA ASN A 223 8.14 -10.82 8.91
C ASN A 223 8.48 -11.14 7.45
N THR A 224 7.46 -11.41 6.65
CA THR A 224 7.59 -11.62 5.20
C THR A 224 6.84 -10.53 4.45
N ILE A 225 7.52 -9.84 3.54
CA ILE A 225 6.94 -8.79 2.70
C ILE A 225 7.21 -9.14 1.23
N SER A 226 6.18 -9.11 0.40
CA SER A 226 6.32 -9.31 -1.05
C SER A 226 5.90 -8.07 -1.83
N THR A 227 6.62 -7.75 -2.91
CA THR A 227 6.34 -6.63 -3.81
C THR A 227 6.84 -6.93 -5.22
N THR A 228 6.36 -6.18 -6.21
CA THR A 228 6.73 -6.39 -7.62
C THR A 228 7.29 -5.11 -8.23
N THR A 229 8.37 -5.22 -9.01
CA THR A 229 8.96 -4.11 -9.77
C THR A 229 9.06 -4.46 -11.26
N ALA A 230 9.02 -3.44 -12.12
CA ALA A 230 9.35 -3.62 -13.53
C ALA A 230 10.88 -3.67 -13.76
N GLU A 231 11.63 -2.94 -12.94
CA GLU A 231 13.08 -2.88 -13.00
C GLU A 231 13.73 -3.99 -12.15
N PRO A 232 14.90 -4.53 -12.54
CA PRO A 232 15.63 -5.59 -11.81
C PRO A 232 16.33 -5.07 -10.56
N THR A 233 15.87 -3.97 -9.96
CA THR A 233 16.50 -3.34 -8.79
C THR A 233 15.45 -2.81 -7.82
N ILE A 234 15.69 -3.01 -6.53
CA ILE A 234 14.81 -2.53 -5.45
C ILE A 234 15.64 -2.11 -4.22
N LYS A 235 15.10 -1.16 -3.45
CA LYS A 235 15.64 -0.81 -2.12
C LYS A 235 14.75 -1.39 -1.04
N TYR A 236 15.38 -1.98 -0.03
CA TYR A 236 14.71 -2.50 1.16
C TYR A 236 15.53 -2.23 2.40
N ALA A 237 14.87 -1.91 3.51
CA ALA A 237 15.53 -1.71 4.80
C ALA A 237 15.04 -2.79 5.78
N PRO A 238 15.88 -3.77 6.15
CA PRO A 238 15.53 -4.74 7.18
C PRO A 238 15.44 -4.02 8.54
N MET A 239 14.43 -4.34 9.35
CA MET A 239 14.13 -3.62 10.59
C MET A 239 14.56 -4.35 11.86
N GLU A 240 14.89 -5.64 11.75
CA GLU A 240 15.26 -6.49 12.88
C GLU A 240 16.67 -7.07 12.71
N GLU A 241 17.43 -7.06 13.81
CA GLU A 241 18.75 -7.69 13.89
C GLU A 241 18.66 -9.20 13.60
N GLY A 242 19.68 -9.75 12.93
CA GLY A 242 19.74 -11.15 12.56
C GLY A 242 20.03 -11.34 11.07
N SER A 243 19.24 -12.17 10.40
CA SER A 243 19.37 -12.41 8.96
C SER A 243 18.23 -11.73 8.19
N CYS A 244 18.55 -11.20 7.02
CA CYS A 244 17.56 -10.79 6.03
C CYS A 244 17.77 -11.61 4.76
N THR A 245 16.82 -12.48 4.44
CA THR A 245 16.82 -13.26 3.20
C THR A 245 15.95 -12.55 2.17
N VAL A 246 16.47 -12.38 0.97
CA VAL A 246 15.74 -11.79 -0.15
C VAL A 246 15.65 -12.81 -1.26
N THR A 247 14.43 -13.09 -1.68
CA THR A 247 14.10 -13.99 -2.77
C THR A 247 13.53 -13.20 -3.92
N VAL A 248 13.96 -13.51 -5.14
CA VAL A 248 13.42 -12.91 -6.36
C VAL A 248 12.88 -14.00 -7.28
N ARG A 249 11.75 -13.70 -7.92
CA ARG A 249 11.20 -14.45 -9.06
C ARG A 249 11.02 -13.48 -10.22
N VAL A 250 11.30 -13.94 -11.43
CA VAL A 250 10.96 -13.19 -12.66
C VAL A 250 9.67 -13.77 -13.20
N VAL A 251 8.71 -12.90 -13.50
CA VAL A 251 7.43 -13.23 -14.12
C VAL A 251 7.34 -12.49 -15.44
N ASP A 252 7.05 -13.19 -16.53
CA ASP A 252 6.96 -12.61 -17.86
C ASP A 252 5.51 -12.33 -18.28
N SER A 253 5.33 -11.84 -19.52
CA SER A 253 4.02 -11.49 -20.07
C SER A 253 3.07 -12.68 -20.30
N LEU A 254 3.57 -13.91 -20.23
CA LEU A 254 2.78 -15.14 -20.31
C LEU A 254 2.42 -15.69 -18.92
N ASN A 255 2.78 -14.96 -17.86
CA ASN A 255 2.69 -15.43 -16.48
C ASN A 255 3.51 -16.72 -16.26
N ASP A 256 4.56 -16.94 -17.06
CA ASP A 256 5.62 -17.90 -16.75
C ASP A 256 6.52 -17.30 -15.67
N TRP A 257 7.15 -18.16 -14.87
CA TRP A 257 8.00 -17.80 -13.77
C TRP A 257 9.24 -18.68 -13.68
N ALA A 258 10.36 -18.02 -13.37
CA ALA A 258 11.60 -18.69 -13.00
C ALA A 258 11.49 -19.34 -11.60
N ASP A 259 12.30 -20.36 -11.37
CA ASP A 259 12.59 -20.80 -10.01
C ASP A 259 13.12 -19.63 -9.19
N ALA A 260 12.64 -19.52 -7.94
CA ALA A 260 13.07 -18.48 -7.04
C ALA A 260 14.57 -18.59 -6.75
N ALA A 261 15.28 -17.47 -6.84
CA ALA A 261 16.66 -17.38 -6.40
C ALA A 261 16.74 -16.46 -5.17
N SER A 262 17.58 -16.81 -4.21
CA SER A 262 17.63 -16.14 -2.92
C SER A 262 19.06 -15.85 -2.49
N GLU A 263 19.23 -14.77 -1.74
CA GLU A 263 20.50 -14.38 -1.13
C GLU A 263 20.22 -13.76 0.25
N ALA A 264 21.19 -13.82 1.17
CA ALA A 264 21.01 -13.32 2.53
C ALA A 264 22.12 -12.36 2.95
N ILE A 265 21.75 -11.36 3.75
CA ILE A 265 22.70 -10.44 4.40
C ILE A 265 22.58 -10.52 5.91
N THR A 266 23.64 -10.14 6.61
CA THR A 266 23.61 -9.95 8.06
C THR A 266 23.05 -8.58 8.40
N VAL A 267 22.09 -8.53 9.33
CA VAL A 267 21.52 -7.31 9.87
C VAL A 267 22.04 -7.13 11.29
N THR A 268 22.76 -6.04 11.55
CA THR A 268 23.29 -5.74 12.88
C THR A 268 22.39 -4.81 13.67
N GLN A 269 22.72 -4.64 14.96
CA GLN A 269 22.02 -3.75 15.86
C GLN A 269 21.76 -2.37 15.23
N ALA A 270 20.54 -1.87 15.42
CA ALA A 270 20.13 -0.55 14.91
C ALA A 270 21.07 0.56 15.39
N GLN A 271 21.37 1.50 14.49
CA GLN A 271 22.13 2.73 14.78
C GLN A 271 21.37 3.94 14.23
N PRO A 272 20.31 4.40 14.92
CA PRO A 272 19.47 5.49 14.44
C PRO A 272 20.25 6.81 14.37
N VAL A 273 20.05 7.57 13.30
CA VAL A 273 20.48 8.97 13.26
C VAL A 273 19.32 9.86 13.73
N TYR A 274 19.57 10.64 14.78
CA TYR A 274 18.61 11.57 15.36
C TYR A 274 18.81 12.96 14.77
N ARG A 275 17.78 13.52 14.12
CA ARG A 275 17.80 14.87 13.54
C ARG A 275 16.67 15.70 14.13
N ALA A 276 16.94 16.96 14.46
CA ALA A 276 15.93 17.87 15.00
C ALA A 276 15.90 19.18 14.20
N LEU A 277 14.71 19.57 13.74
CA LEU A 277 14.43 20.92 13.27
C LEU A 277 13.65 21.65 14.36
N LEU A 278 14.22 22.72 14.89
CA LEU A 278 13.56 23.59 15.86
C LEU A 278 13.17 24.90 15.15
N VAL A 279 11.89 25.22 15.07
CA VAL A 279 11.39 26.46 14.46
C VAL A 279 10.81 27.40 15.51
N GLY A 280 11.34 28.62 15.62
CA GLY A 280 10.81 29.70 16.46
C GLY A 280 10.37 30.91 15.64
N ASN A 281 9.10 31.26 15.66
CA ASN A 281 8.61 32.45 14.92
C ASN A 281 8.22 33.57 15.90
N THR A 282 8.98 34.67 15.87
CA THR A 282 8.78 35.86 16.72
C THR A 282 8.04 37.00 16.02
N TYR A 283 7.82 36.92 14.70
CA TYR A 283 7.09 37.90 13.88
C TYR A 283 7.62 39.34 14.02
N PRO A 284 8.92 39.58 13.75
CA PRO A 284 9.55 40.86 14.00
C PRO A 284 8.92 41.97 13.16
N GLY A 285 8.46 43.04 13.84
CA GLY A 285 7.82 44.19 13.20
C GLY A 285 6.35 43.97 12.83
N GLU A 286 5.75 42.82 13.17
CA GLU A 286 4.32 42.57 13.00
C GLU A 286 3.56 42.93 14.31
N TYR A 287 2.26 43.27 14.21
CA TYR A 287 1.46 43.70 15.36
C TYR A 287 1.29 42.60 16.43
N ASN A 288 1.48 41.34 16.03
CA ASN A 288 1.35 40.14 16.84
C ASN A 288 2.73 39.53 17.17
N ALA A 289 3.79 40.35 17.26
CA ALA A 289 5.13 39.87 17.63
C ALA A 289 5.13 39.08 18.96
N LEU A 290 5.88 37.98 18.99
CA LEU A 290 6.03 37.10 20.15
C LEU A 290 7.51 37.04 20.58
N PRO A 291 7.87 37.44 21.81
CA PRO A 291 9.25 37.34 22.28
C PRO A 291 9.65 35.93 22.76
N GLY A 292 8.68 35.07 23.10
CA GLY A 292 8.93 33.74 23.68
C GLY A 292 9.55 32.69 22.77
N PRO A 293 9.13 32.57 21.50
CA PRO A 293 9.62 31.51 20.64
C PRO A 293 11.14 31.42 20.48
N ASP A 294 11.88 32.54 20.58
CA ASP A 294 13.34 32.52 20.53
C ASP A 294 13.98 32.01 21.83
N ASN A 295 13.33 32.20 22.99
CA ASN A 295 13.77 31.62 24.27
C ASN A 295 13.45 30.13 24.34
N ASP A 296 12.25 29.75 23.92
CA ASP A 296 11.82 28.36 23.79
C ASP A 296 12.81 27.56 22.91
N LEU A 297 13.24 28.14 21.78
CA LEU A 297 14.22 27.52 20.88
C LEU A 297 15.58 27.29 21.56
N LYS A 298 16.04 28.27 22.34
CA LYS A 298 17.30 28.16 23.09
C LYS A 298 17.18 27.07 24.16
N ALA A 299 16.07 27.02 24.88
CA ALA A 299 15.81 26.02 25.91
C ALA A 299 15.80 24.61 25.31
N MET A 300 15.03 24.39 24.23
CA MET A 300 15.00 23.11 23.51
C MET A 300 16.38 22.71 22.98
N ASN A 301 17.14 23.65 22.40
CA ASN A 301 18.49 23.38 21.90
C ASN A 301 19.46 22.98 23.02
N ILE A 302 19.40 23.64 24.18
CA ILE A 302 20.24 23.28 25.35
C ILE A 302 19.82 21.92 25.89
N MET A 303 18.52 21.68 26.05
CA MET A 303 17.98 20.43 26.56
C MET A 303 18.36 19.26 25.66
N LEU A 304 18.12 19.34 24.35
CA LEU A 304 18.44 18.25 23.42
C LEU A 304 19.95 17.98 23.34
N LYS A 305 20.80 19.01 23.44
CA LYS A 305 22.26 18.81 23.51
C LYS A 305 22.73 18.09 24.76
N SER A 306 21.94 18.13 25.84
CA SER A 306 22.25 17.43 27.08
C SER A 306 21.92 15.93 27.04
N MET A 307 21.23 15.46 25.99
CA MET A 307 20.79 14.07 25.80
C MET A 307 21.86 13.26 25.07
N THR A 308 22.87 12.77 25.80
CA THR A 308 24.04 12.13 25.20
C THR A 308 23.79 10.68 24.77
N GLY A 309 22.78 10.02 25.32
CA GLY A 309 22.30 8.71 24.87
C GLY A 309 21.54 8.74 23.53
N THR A 310 21.03 9.90 23.11
CA THR A 310 20.38 10.12 21.81
C THR A 310 20.82 11.47 21.22
N PRO A 311 22.07 11.59 20.73
CA PRO A 311 22.61 12.87 20.33
C PRO A 311 21.93 13.38 19.05
N TYR A 312 21.00 14.33 19.21
CA TYR A 312 20.32 14.96 18.10
C TYR A 312 21.26 15.90 17.31
N ILE A 313 21.24 15.77 15.98
CA ILE A 313 21.77 16.78 15.07
C ILE A 313 20.71 17.89 14.95
N ILE A 314 20.94 19.02 15.62
CA ILE A 314 19.94 20.08 15.81
C ILE A 314 20.15 21.23 14.81
N THR A 315 19.11 21.57 14.07
CA THR A 315 19.02 22.72 13.18
C THR A 315 17.98 23.71 13.73
N PRO A 316 18.39 24.79 14.40
CA PRO A 316 17.48 25.86 14.79
C PRO A 316 17.20 26.78 13.60
N ALA A 317 15.96 27.23 13.45
CA ALA A 317 15.54 28.19 12.44
C ALA A 317 14.54 29.18 13.03
N ASN A 318 14.75 30.47 12.75
CA ASN A 318 13.89 31.54 13.25
C ASN A 318 13.14 32.24 12.12
N ASN A 319 11.92 32.67 12.39
CA ASN A 319 11.15 33.59 11.54
C ASN A 319 10.98 33.10 10.09
N LEU A 320 10.52 31.86 9.94
CA LEU A 320 10.24 31.25 8.64
C LEU A 320 8.82 31.57 8.14
N THR A 321 8.68 31.76 6.83
CA THR A 321 7.36 31.69 6.16
C THR A 321 6.86 30.25 6.15
N ALA A 322 5.57 30.03 5.85
CA ALA A 322 5.02 28.68 5.71
C ALA A 322 5.79 27.80 4.70
N SER A 323 6.16 28.36 3.54
CA SER A 323 7.01 27.67 2.55
C SER A 323 8.45 27.47 3.04
N GLY A 324 8.96 28.40 3.85
CA GLY A 324 10.26 28.28 4.52
C GLY A 324 10.28 27.10 5.50
N ILE A 325 9.21 26.90 6.27
CA ILE A 325 9.07 25.75 7.18
C ILE A 325 9.10 24.43 6.39
N GLN A 326 8.33 24.33 5.30
CA GLN A 326 8.35 23.13 4.44
C GLN A 326 9.74 22.85 3.85
N SER A 327 10.45 23.89 3.43
CA SER A 327 11.81 23.78 2.89
C SER A 327 12.81 23.37 3.97
N ALA A 328 12.67 23.92 5.18
CA ALA A 328 13.50 23.57 6.33
C ALA A 328 13.32 22.09 6.74
N ILE A 329 12.08 21.57 6.69
CA ILE A 329 11.79 20.14 6.93
C ILE A 329 12.55 19.29 5.90
N ALA A 330 12.37 19.59 4.61
CA ALA A 330 12.98 18.81 3.53
C ALA A 330 14.52 18.82 3.58
N THR A 331 15.12 19.96 3.95
CA THR A 331 16.58 20.12 4.02
C THR A 331 17.18 19.52 5.29
N THR A 332 16.55 19.73 6.45
CA THR A 332 17.07 19.23 7.74
C THR A 332 17.03 17.71 7.81
N PHE A 333 15.99 17.09 7.27
CA PHE A 333 15.82 15.63 7.29
C PHE A 333 16.25 14.95 5.98
N TYR A 334 16.99 15.65 5.13
CA TYR A 334 17.53 15.07 3.91
C TYR A 334 18.42 13.85 4.24
N GLY A 335 18.22 12.77 3.49
CA GLY A 335 18.96 11.52 3.69
C GLY A 335 18.56 10.72 4.95
N ALA A 336 17.40 11.02 5.56
CA ALA A 336 16.84 10.15 6.59
C ALA A 336 16.49 8.77 6.02
N GLU A 337 16.71 7.73 6.82
CA GLU A 337 16.45 6.33 6.48
C GLU A 337 15.38 5.71 7.41
N PRO A 338 14.82 4.52 7.09
CA PRO A 338 13.70 3.94 7.84
C PRO A 338 13.95 3.72 9.34
N GLY A 339 15.20 3.53 9.77
CA GLY A 339 15.57 3.44 11.19
C GLY A 339 15.86 4.77 11.88
N ASP A 340 15.86 5.89 11.16
CA ASP A 340 16.21 7.20 11.71
C ASP A 340 15.02 7.87 12.41
N ILE A 341 15.33 8.86 13.25
CA ILE A 341 14.35 9.64 14.01
C ILE A 341 14.45 11.12 13.62
N SER A 342 13.34 11.70 13.17
CA SER A 342 13.23 13.10 12.78
C SER A 342 12.29 13.85 13.71
N LEU A 343 12.82 14.81 14.48
CA LEU A 343 12.05 15.65 15.40
C LEU A 343 11.79 17.02 14.78
N PHE A 344 10.52 17.37 14.59
CA PHE A 344 10.07 18.70 14.22
C PHE A 344 9.45 19.39 15.43
N TYR A 345 10.03 20.51 15.85
CA TYR A 345 9.52 21.36 16.91
C TYR A 345 9.14 22.73 16.36
N TYR A 346 8.02 23.27 16.80
CA TYR A 346 7.55 24.60 16.42
C TYR A 346 7.06 25.39 17.65
N SER A 347 7.54 26.63 17.81
CA SER A 347 6.97 27.63 18.72
C SER A 347 6.56 28.88 17.94
N GLY A 348 5.32 29.34 18.15
CA GLY A 348 4.76 30.50 17.45
C GLY A 348 3.22 30.57 17.48
N HIS A 349 2.64 31.33 16.56
CA HIS A 349 1.19 31.44 16.42
C HIS A 349 0.58 30.21 15.75
N GLY A 350 -0.62 29.84 16.20
CA GLY A 350 -1.45 28.80 15.59
C GLY A 350 -2.87 29.31 15.34
N THR A 351 -3.55 28.72 14.35
CA THR A 351 -4.95 29.04 14.04
C THR A 351 -5.89 27.98 14.61
N GLU A 352 -7.19 28.29 14.76
CA GLU A 352 -8.22 27.32 15.20
C GLU A 352 -8.28 26.05 14.34
N ALA A 353 -7.82 26.12 13.09
CA ALA A 353 -7.70 24.96 12.20
C ALA A 353 -6.44 24.12 12.46
N GLY A 354 -5.62 24.46 13.45
CA GLY A 354 -4.33 23.82 13.76
C GLY A 354 -3.20 24.20 12.81
N ALA A 355 -3.38 25.22 11.96
CA ALA A 355 -2.34 25.65 11.03
C ALA A 355 -1.24 26.42 11.77
N LEU A 356 0.02 26.18 11.37
CA LEU A 356 1.17 26.93 11.86
C LEU A 356 1.27 28.26 11.10
N VAL A 357 1.51 29.35 11.82
CA VAL A 357 1.62 30.69 11.20
C VAL A 357 3.09 30.99 10.92
N GLY A 358 3.43 31.11 9.65
CA GLY A 358 4.71 31.67 9.20
C GLY A 358 4.72 33.19 9.29
N ILE A 359 5.91 33.79 9.28
CA ILE A 359 6.04 35.25 9.17
C ILE A 359 5.36 35.79 7.90
N LYS A 360 5.11 37.10 7.87
CA LYS A 360 4.41 37.77 6.77
C LYS A 360 3.00 37.21 6.55
N ASN A 361 2.35 36.79 7.65
CA ASN A 361 1.00 36.24 7.65
C ASN A 361 0.82 35.07 6.65
N THR A 362 1.78 34.14 6.62
CA THR A 362 1.70 32.93 5.80
C THR A 362 1.22 31.74 6.65
N PHE A 363 0.55 30.75 6.05
CA PHE A 363 -0.06 29.65 6.80
C PHE A 363 0.37 28.29 6.26
N LEU A 364 0.85 27.41 7.15
CA LEU A 364 1.10 26.00 6.87
C LEU A 364 -0.02 25.18 7.52
N SER A 365 -0.92 24.62 6.69
CA SER A 365 -1.99 23.76 7.19
C SER A 365 -1.44 22.46 7.80
N VAL A 366 -2.24 21.81 8.65
CA VAL A 366 -1.93 20.48 9.20
C VAL A 366 -1.64 19.47 8.07
N TYR A 367 -2.45 19.50 7.01
CA TYR A 367 -2.21 18.68 5.82
C TYR A 367 -0.87 19.00 5.14
N GLY A 368 -0.53 20.28 5.00
CA GLY A 368 0.74 20.71 4.40
C GLY A 368 1.96 20.30 5.22
N LEU A 369 1.84 20.33 6.56
CA LEU A 369 2.86 19.83 7.48
C LEU A 369 3.01 18.31 7.38
N ARG A 370 1.89 17.56 7.45
CA ARG A 370 1.88 16.11 7.28
C ARG A 370 2.51 15.70 5.94
N SER A 371 2.08 16.33 4.85
CA SER A 371 2.60 16.07 3.50
C SER A 371 4.11 16.33 3.36
N ALA A 372 4.66 17.25 4.15
CA ALA A 372 6.10 17.50 4.17
C ALA A 372 6.84 16.40 4.95
N LEU A 373 6.29 15.98 6.10
CA LEU A 373 6.90 14.99 7.00
C LEU A 373 6.73 13.54 6.52
N GLU A 374 5.64 13.18 5.85
CA GLU A 374 5.41 11.83 5.30
C GLU A 374 6.44 11.43 4.23
N LYS A 375 7.08 12.41 3.60
CA LYS A 375 8.17 12.17 2.64
C LYS A 375 9.47 11.77 3.31
N ILE A 376 9.57 11.93 4.63
CA ILE A 376 10.77 11.64 5.41
C ILE A 376 10.67 10.20 5.93
N PRO A 377 11.60 9.31 5.55
CA PRO A 377 11.64 7.95 6.10
C PRO A 377 11.83 7.94 7.62
N GLY A 378 11.40 6.85 8.24
CA GLY A 378 11.57 6.59 9.66
C GLY A 378 10.49 7.21 10.54
N THR A 379 10.83 7.42 11.81
CA THR A 379 9.90 7.90 12.83
C THR A 379 9.93 9.42 12.92
N LYS A 380 8.75 10.04 12.99
CA LYS A 380 8.61 11.50 13.05
C LYS A 380 8.08 11.91 14.41
N ILE A 381 8.86 12.66 15.18
CA ILE A 381 8.41 13.30 16.42
C ILE A 381 7.95 14.72 16.07
N VAL A 382 6.76 15.13 16.49
CA VAL A 382 6.19 16.45 16.22
C VAL A 382 5.77 17.11 17.53
N LEU A 383 6.40 18.25 17.83
CA LEU A 383 6.18 19.02 19.05
C LEU A 383 5.67 20.41 18.69
N LEU A 384 4.44 20.75 19.09
CA LEU A 384 3.77 21.99 18.67
C LEU A 384 3.44 22.88 19.88
N ASP A 385 4.23 23.94 20.06
CA ASP A 385 3.98 25.03 21.02
C ASP A 385 3.27 26.22 20.34
N CYS A 386 1.98 26.02 20.06
CA CYS A 386 1.14 27.06 19.49
C CYS A 386 -0.33 26.90 19.87
N CYS A 387 -1.11 27.98 19.72
CA CYS A 387 -2.55 27.97 19.96
C CYS A 387 -3.25 26.91 19.09
N TYR A 388 -4.27 26.26 19.65
CA TYR A 388 -5.11 25.24 18.99
C TYR A 388 -4.34 24.03 18.44
N SER A 389 -3.11 23.79 18.91
CA SER A 389 -2.24 22.73 18.40
C SER A 389 -2.85 21.32 18.52
N GLY A 390 -3.73 21.08 19.50
CA GLY A 390 -4.48 19.81 19.60
C GLY A 390 -5.41 19.53 18.42
N ALA A 391 -5.72 20.54 17.59
CA ALA A 391 -6.46 20.37 16.34
C ALA A 391 -5.67 19.51 15.35
N ALA A 392 -4.33 19.57 15.39
CA ALA A 392 -3.44 18.80 14.52
C ALA A 392 -3.57 17.29 14.75
N ILE A 393 -4.07 16.84 15.90
CA ILE A 393 -4.32 15.42 16.22
C ILE A 393 -5.79 15.13 16.54
N ASN A 394 -6.68 16.09 16.27
CA ASN A 394 -8.12 15.99 16.55
C ASN A 394 -8.48 15.55 17.98
N LYS A 395 -7.66 15.91 18.98
CA LYS A 395 -7.94 15.60 20.40
C LYS A 395 -8.53 16.80 21.14
N SER A 396 -9.62 16.54 21.87
CA SER A 396 -10.23 17.40 22.88
C SER A 396 -10.25 16.68 24.24
N ALA A 397 -10.43 17.40 25.35
CA ALA A 397 -10.72 16.74 26.63
C ALA A 397 -12.03 15.94 26.51
N SER A 398 -12.05 14.73 27.04
CA SER A 398 -13.08 13.72 26.79
C SER A 398 -14.53 14.21 26.98
N THR A 399 -15.29 14.21 25.89
CA THR A 399 -16.68 13.76 25.87
C THR A 399 -16.96 13.25 24.46
N GLU A 400 -17.19 11.94 24.34
CA GLU A 400 -17.68 11.34 23.11
C GLU A 400 -19.02 11.99 22.75
N SER A 401 -19.02 12.84 21.74
CA SER A 401 -20.16 12.92 20.84
C SER A 401 -19.74 12.23 19.55
N VAL A 402 -20.37 11.10 19.26
CA VAL A 402 -20.23 10.46 17.94
C VAL A 402 -20.76 11.48 16.94
N ASN A 403 -19.84 12.21 16.31
CA ASN A 403 -20.18 13.18 15.29
C ASN A 403 -20.63 12.38 14.06
N LEU A 404 -21.94 12.14 13.95
CA LEU A 404 -22.55 11.39 12.84
C LEU A 404 -22.12 11.95 11.48
N SER A 405 -21.77 13.24 11.38
CA SER A 405 -21.24 13.86 10.18
C SER A 405 -19.81 13.43 9.87
N ALA A 406 -18.95 13.26 10.89
CA ALA A 406 -17.61 12.72 10.74
C ALA A 406 -17.63 11.21 10.47
N PHE A 407 -18.55 10.48 11.10
CA PHE A 407 -18.79 9.06 10.82
C PHE A 407 -19.33 8.84 9.40
N ASN A 408 -20.33 9.62 8.97
CA ASN A 408 -20.86 9.53 7.61
C ASN A 408 -19.84 9.99 6.56
N ARG A 409 -18.98 10.98 6.88
CA ARG A 409 -17.83 11.32 6.02
C ARG A 409 -16.80 10.19 5.99
N ALA A 410 -16.54 9.51 7.11
CA ALA A 410 -15.64 8.36 7.16
C ALA A 410 -16.16 7.19 6.31
N ILE A 411 -17.47 6.88 6.38
CA ILE A 411 -18.12 5.87 5.56
C ILE A 411 -18.11 6.26 4.06
N ILE A 412 -18.46 7.50 3.72
CA ILE A 412 -18.40 7.98 2.32
C ILE A 412 -16.95 8.02 1.80
N SER A 413 -15.99 8.38 2.65
CA SER A 413 -14.56 8.37 2.30
C SER A 413 -13.99 6.96 2.14
N GLY A 414 -14.46 5.99 2.94
CA GLY A 414 -14.06 4.59 2.83
C GLY A 414 -14.61 3.90 1.58
N LEU A 415 -15.71 4.42 1.02
CA LEU A 415 -16.36 3.87 -0.17
C LEU A 415 -15.85 4.46 -1.50
N THR A 416 -15.06 5.55 -1.50
CA THR A 416 -14.77 6.31 -2.74
C THR A 416 -13.32 6.36 -3.23
N ALA A 417 -12.26 6.12 -2.44
CA ALA A 417 -10.91 6.02 -3.02
C ALA A 417 -9.82 5.46 -2.09
N LYS A 418 -9.04 4.49 -2.61
CA LYS A 418 -7.61 4.32 -2.27
C LYS A 418 -6.92 5.68 -2.41
N THR A 419 -6.04 6.07 -1.47
CA THR A 419 -5.14 7.26 -1.47
C THR A 419 -5.68 8.63 -1.05
N ARG A 420 -6.12 8.78 0.20
CA ARG A 420 -5.90 10.05 0.93
C ARG A 420 -5.27 9.77 2.30
N SER A 421 -4.08 10.33 2.53
CA SER A 421 -3.48 10.39 3.86
C SER A 421 -4.44 11.10 4.83
N PRO A 422 -4.49 10.69 6.10
CA PRO A 422 -5.31 11.33 7.14
C PRO A 422 -5.16 12.85 7.17
N GLU A 423 -6.24 13.58 7.44
CA GLU A 423 -6.22 15.05 7.57
C GLU A 423 -5.51 15.57 8.84
N ASN A 424 -4.98 14.66 9.69
CA ASN A 424 -4.38 14.95 10.99
C ASN A 424 -3.07 14.16 11.18
N LEU A 425 -2.31 14.45 12.24
CA LEU A 425 -1.05 13.79 12.60
C LEU A 425 -1.24 12.54 13.50
N ALA A 426 -2.48 12.09 13.71
CA ALA A 426 -2.83 10.96 14.57
C ALA A 426 -2.89 9.62 13.81
N ASP A 427 -1.94 9.39 12.90
CA ASP A 427 -1.78 8.16 12.09
C ASP A 427 -0.44 8.22 11.31
N GLY A 428 0.17 7.10 10.92
CA GLY A 428 1.28 7.05 9.94
C GLY A 428 2.72 7.19 10.50
N GLY A 429 3.01 6.62 11.68
CA GLY A 429 4.37 6.60 12.25
C GLY A 429 4.83 7.96 12.79
N PHE A 430 3.88 8.73 13.34
CA PHE A 430 4.11 10.00 14.04
C PHE A 430 3.98 9.80 15.55
N ILE A 431 4.86 10.47 16.31
CA ILE A 431 4.78 10.67 17.75
C ILE A 431 4.57 12.16 17.97
N VAL A 432 3.50 12.56 18.65
CA VAL A 432 3.09 13.98 18.71
C VAL A 432 2.86 14.41 20.15
N LEU A 433 3.37 15.60 20.52
CA LEU A 433 2.89 16.38 21.66
C LEU A 433 2.45 17.78 21.20
N THR A 434 1.36 18.27 21.77
CA THR A 434 0.82 19.60 21.49
C THR A 434 0.69 20.39 22.78
N ALA A 435 0.84 21.71 22.72
CA ALA A 435 0.75 22.61 23.86
C ALA A 435 -0.68 22.97 24.29
N SER A 436 -1.69 22.61 23.51
CA SER A 436 -3.09 22.87 23.83
C SER A 436 -4.04 21.85 23.24
N ARG A 437 -5.32 21.95 23.63
CA ARG A 437 -6.45 21.24 23.01
C ARG A 437 -6.86 21.87 21.68
N LYS A 438 -7.66 21.15 20.89
CA LYS A 438 -8.16 21.60 19.59
C LYS A 438 -8.93 22.93 19.61
N ASP A 439 -9.64 23.21 20.69
CA ASP A 439 -10.53 24.36 20.87
C ASP A 439 -9.93 25.44 21.79
N GLN A 440 -8.60 25.43 21.98
CA GLN A 440 -7.98 26.25 23.02
C GLN A 440 -6.63 26.86 22.64
N MET A 441 -6.42 28.10 23.10
CA MET A 441 -5.12 28.79 23.05
C MET A 441 -4.08 28.16 23.98
N SER A 442 -2.81 28.20 23.56
CA SER A 442 -1.63 27.91 24.38
C SER A 442 -1.28 29.12 25.25
N VAL A 443 -0.51 28.91 26.32
CA VAL A 443 -0.16 29.96 27.28
C VAL A 443 1.35 30.19 27.33
N SER A 444 1.75 31.46 27.33
CA SER A 444 3.11 31.90 27.64
C SER A 444 3.11 32.72 28.94
N LEU A 445 4.22 32.68 29.67
CA LEU A 445 4.41 33.41 30.92
C LEU A 445 5.66 34.28 30.86
N SER A 446 5.67 35.34 31.66
CA SER A 446 6.84 36.15 31.94
C SER A 446 7.13 36.17 33.44
N GLY A 447 8.41 36.10 33.79
CA GLY A 447 8.87 36.18 35.18
C GLY A 447 10.36 35.84 35.30
N GLY A 448 11.01 36.35 36.36
CA GLY A 448 12.45 36.17 36.57
C GLY A 448 13.35 36.82 35.50
N GLY A 449 12.81 37.70 34.64
CA GLY A 449 13.53 38.29 33.51
C GLY A 449 13.43 37.49 32.20
N ALA A 450 12.70 36.38 32.18
CA ALA A 450 12.47 35.54 31.00
C ALA A 450 11.01 35.56 30.54
N TYR A 451 10.77 35.28 29.26
CA TYR A 451 9.46 35.06 28.65
C TYR A 451 9.48 33.72 27.90
N TRP A 452 8.53 32.83 28.17
CA TRP A 452 8.62 31.42 27.78
C TRP A 452 7.24 30.76 27.65
N GLY A 453 7.13 29.77 26.76
CA GLY A 453 5.94 28.92 26.59
C GLY A 453 5.79 27.93 27.74
N VAL A 454 4.60 27.82 28.32
CA VAL A 454 4.36 26.92 29.46
C VAL A 454 4.62 25.45 29.08
N PHE A 455 4.25 25.07 27.85
CA PHE A 455 4.50 23.75 27.31
C PHE A 455 6.00 23.48 27.17
N THR A 456 6.73 24.37 26.48
CA THR A 456 8.16 24.18 26.24
C THR A 456 8.96 24.13 27.53
N TYR A 457 8.63 24.95 28.53
CA TYR A 457 9.28 24.84 29.83
C TYR A 457 8.94 23.57 30.59
N GLY A 458 7.68 23.13 30.57
CA GLY A 458 7.31 21.86 31.17
C GLY A 458 8.16 20.72 30.60
N LEU A 459 8.31 20.72 29.28
CA LEU A 459 9.08 19.73 28.54
C LEU A 459 10.57 19.83 28.86
N CYS A 460 11.15 21.04 28.82
CA CYS A 460 12.57 21.27 29.11
C CYS A 460 12.91 20.96 30.57
N TYR A 461 12.07 21.40 31.51
CA TYR A 461 12.28 21.16 32.93
C TYR A 461 12.19 19.67 33.25
N GLY A 462 11.13 18.99 32.78
CA GLY A 462 11.00 17.53 32.90
C GLY A 462 12.20 16.78 32.31
N SER A 463 12.83 17.36 31.30
CA SER A 463 14.02 16.83 30.64
C SER A 463 15.34 17.41 31.16
N GLY A 464 15.35 18.02 32.35
CA GLY A 464 16.58 18.38 33.06
C GLY A 464 17.15 19.77 32.77
N TYR A 465 16.41 20.67 32.12
CA TYR A 465 16.80 22.06 31.91
C TYR A 465 15.76 23.04 32.47
N ASP A 466 16.17 23.85 33.45
CA ASP A 466 15.33 24.90 34.03
C ASP A 466 15.51 26.21 33.27
N GLU A 467 14.55 26.52 32.40
CA GLU A 467 14.55 27.76 31.61
C GLU A 467 14.41 29.02 32.46
N TRP A 468 13.67 28.96 33.58
CA TRP A 468 13.45 30.10 34.46
C TRP A 468 14.75 30.55 35.12
N ASN A 469 15.53 29.58 35.61
CA ASN A 469 16.81 29.84 36.25
C ASN A 469 18.00 29.77 35.27
N GLN A 470 17.76 29.38 34.02
CA GLN A 470 18.76 29.16 32.97
C GLN A 470 19.88 28.20 33.38
N VAL A 471 19.52 27.09 34.04
CA VAL A 471 20.48 26.09 34.55
C VAL A 471 20.09 24.67 34.16
N SER A 472 21.09 23.83 33.91
CA SER A 472 20.90 22.39 33.83
C SER A 472 20.72 21.81 35.24
N LEU A 473 19.72 20.96 35.44
CA LEU A 473 19.35 20.42 36.75
C LEU A 473 20.25 19.29 37.23
N GLY A 474 20.97 18.64 36.32
CA GLY A 474 21.83 17.49 36.67
C GLY A 474 21.07 16.17 36.86
N TYR A 475 19.74 16.17 36.78
CA TYR A 475 18.86 14.99 36.75
C TYR A 475 17.68 15.26 35.79
N LEU A 476 16.85 14.25 35.53
CA LEU A 476 15.67 14.32 34.68
C LEU A 476 14.40 14.26 35.55
N PRO A 477 13.73 15.38 35.86
CA PRO A 477 12.56 15.37 36.74
C PRO A 477 11.38 14.50 36.26
N ALA A 478 11.21 14.32 34.96
CA ALA A 478 10.13 13.53 34.38
C ALA A 478 10.46 12.05 34.18
N ASP A 479 11.73 11.65 34.34
CA ASP A 479 12.18 10.25 34.29
C ASP A 479 11.67 9.51 35.54
N ALA A 480 10.49 8.92 35.42
CA ALA A 480 9.77 8.37 36.56
C ALA A 480 10.34 7.01 36.99
N ASN A 481 10.94 6.28 36.05
CA ASN A 481 11.50 4.95 36.28
C ASN A 481 13.01 4.97 36.57
N GLY A 482 13.69 6.10 36.34
CA GLY A 482 15.12 6.32 36.61
C GLY A 482 16.05 5.64 35.61
N ASP A 483 15.59 5.31 34.39
CA ASP A 483 16.39 4.62 33.37
C ASP A 483 17.24 5.56 32.49
N GLY A 484 17.15 6.87 32.76
CA GLY A 484 17.86 7.93 32.06
C GLY A 484 17.23 8.32 30.72
N ALA A 485 16.08 7.75 30.36
CA ALA A 485 15.30 8.09 29.18
C ALA A 485 14.06 8.90 29.53
N ILE A 486 13.61 9.72 28.59
CA ILE A 486 12.32 10.38 28.65
C ILE A 486 11.44 9.79 27.56
N THR A 487 10.42 9.06 27.97
CA THR A 487 9.38 8.56 27.08
C THR A 487 8.35 9.64 26.73
N LEU A 488 7.53 9.38 25.70
CA LEU A 488 6.37 10.22 25.37
C LEU A 488 5.45 10.43 26.58
N GLY A 489 5.18 9.35 27.33
CA GLY A 489 4.33 9.40 28.52
C GLY A 489 4.94 10.22 29.65
N GLU A 490 6.24 10.08 29.89
CA GLU A 490 6.97 10.85 30.89
C GLU A 490 7.05 12.33 30.51
N ALA A 491 7.36 12.65 29.25
CA ALA A 491 7.34 14.03 28.76
C ALA A 491 5.95 14.67 28.95
N TYR A 492 4.88 13.96 28.60
CA TYR A 492 3.51 14.42 28.81
C TYR A 492 3.23 14.70 30.29
N ASN A 493 3.54 13.75 31.18
CA ASN A 493 3.31 13.90 32.62
C ASN A 493 4.17 15.02 33.23
N GLY A 494 5.43 15.15 32.82
CA GLY A 494 6.33 16.21 33.26
C GLY A 494 5.81 17.61 32.90
N VAL A 495 5.21 17.77 31.71
CA VAL A 495 4.52 19.00 31.35
C VAL A 495 3.34 19.26 32.30
N LEU A 496 2.48 18.27 32.54
CA LEU A 496 1.33 18.42 33.45
C LEU A 496 1.77 18.80 34.88
N GLU A 497 2.78 18.12 35.42
CA GLU A 497 3.33 18.40 36.74
C GLU A 497 3.88 19.82 36.83
N ARG A 498 4.58 20.28 35.80
CA ARG A 498 5.13 21.63 35.78
C ARG A 498 4.03 22.69 35.72
N VAL A 499 2.97 22.46 34.94
CA VAL A 499 1.80 23.34 34.91
C VAL A 499 1.13 23.40 36.29
N ASN A 500 0.95 22.25 36.95
CA ASN A 500 0.40 22.18 38.30
C ASN A 500 1.23 22.97 39.32
N PHE A 501 2.55 22.86 39.23
CA PHE A 501 3.47 23.67 40.05
C PHE A 501 3.27 25.17 39.81
N LEU A 502 3.22 25.60 38.54
CA LEU A 502 3.06 27.01 38.19
C LEU A 502 1.71 27.58 38.65
N ASN A 503 0.64 26.79 38.61
CA ASN A 503 -0.65 27.15 39.20
C ASN A 503 -0.57 27.40 40.71
N GLY A 504 0.04 26.45 41.42
CA GLY A 504 0.27 26.59 42.85
C GLY A 504 1.12 27.82 43.17
N TYR A 505 2.15 28.08 42.37
CA TYR A 505 3.03 29.22 42.53
C TYR A 505 2.33 30.56 42.24
N ALA A 506 1.60 30.68 41.12
CA ALA A 506 0.81 31.86 40.76
C ALA A 506 -0.19 32.24 41.85
N SER A 507 -0.90 31.23 42.40
CA SER A 507 -1.89 31.45 43.46
C SER A 507 -1.31 31.98 44.77
N ARG A 508 0.02 31.82 44.98
CA ARG A 508 0.72 32.20 46.22
C ARG A 508 1.66 33.40 46.05
N ASN A 509 2.18 33.62 44.83
CA ASN A 509 3.23 34.60 44.52
C ASN A 509 2.92 35.33 43.20
N ARG A 510 2.78 36.66 43.24
CA ARG A 510 2.52 37.53 42.07
C ARG A 510 3.72 37.72 41.11
N ALA A 511 4.69 36.81 41.12
CA ALA A 511 5.95 36.97 40.38
C ALA A 511 5.90 36.47 38.92
N ILE A 512 4.73 35.99 38.46
CA ILE A 512 4.49 35.54 37.09
C ILE A 512 3.25 36.23 36.50
N SER A 513 3.34 36.68 35.24
CA SER A 513 2.22 37.29 34.49
C SER A 513 2.12 36.74 33.06
N GLN A 514 0.91 36.70 32.51
CA GLN A 514 0.65 36.28 31.12
C GLN A 514 0.93 37.40 30.09
N THR A 515 1.02 38.66 30.52
CA THR A 515 1.37 39.82 29.66
C THR A 515 2.36 40.76 30.36
N PRO A 516 3.21 41.48 29.59
CA PRO A 516 4.14 42.46 30.16
C PRO A 516 3.47 43.75 30.67
N THR A 517 2.19 44.00 30.38
CA THR A 517 1.62 45.35 30.48
C THR A 517 0.44 45.60 31.41
N ASP A 518 -0.29 44.65 32.03
CA ASP A 518 -1.30 45.08 33.03
C ASP A 518 -1.84 44.07 34.06
N GLU A 519 -2.30 44.69 35.15
CA GLU A 519 -2.92 44.29 36.43
C GLU A 519 -3.95 43.13 36.48
N GLN A 520 -3.61 41.89 36.10
CA GLN A 520 -4.41 40.72 36.52
C GLN A 520 -3.56 39.69 37.30
N PRO A 521 -3.66 39.63 38.65
CA PRO A 521 -2.76 38.83 39.48
C PRO A 521 -3.15 37.36 39.65
N ASN A 522 -4.18 36.87 38.95
CA ASN A 522 -4.68 35.50 39.13
C ASN A 522 -4.49 34.68 37.86
N VAL A 523 -3.25 34.24 37.61
CA VAL A 523 -2.96 33.27 36.55
C VAL A 523 -3.47 31.90 37.01
N GLN A 524 -4.64 31.48 36.56
CA GLN A 524 -5.13 30.11 36.69
C GLN A 524 -4.90 29.39 35.36
N LEU A 525 -3.81 28.64 35.23
CA LEU A 525 -3.58 27.70 34.13
C LEU A 525 -4.48 26.49 34.40
N LEU A 526 -5.33 26.06 33.46
CA LEU A 526 -6.09 24.82 33.69
C LEU A 526 -5.18 23.63 33.32
N VAL A 527 -5.21 22.55 34.10
CA VAL A 527 -4.40 21.34 33.83
C VAL A 527 -4.73 20.74 32.47
N GLU A 528 -5.99 20.86 32.06
CA GLU A 528 -6.47 20.42 30.74
C GLU A 528 -5.91 21.27 29.56
N GLN A 529 -5.29 22.41 29.85
CA GLN A 529 -4.63 23.29 28.86
C GLN A 529 -3.20 22.85 28.53
N ALA A 530 -2.61 21.98 29.35
CA ALA A 530 -1.16 21.88 29.45
C ALA A 530 -0.50 21.10 28.30
N THR A 531 -1.13 20.02 27.82
CA THR A 531 -0.64 19.28 26.65
C THR A 531 -1.63 18.21 26.17
N GLN A 532 -1.53 17.78 24.91
CA GLN A 532 -2.13 16.55 24.37
C GLN A 532 -1.05 15.73 23.65
N TYR A 533 -1.27 14.42 23.47
CA TYR A 533 -0.32 13.56 22.76
C TYR A 533 -0.99 12.59 21.77
N TYR A 534 -0.22 12.07 20.83
CA TYR A 534 -0.56 10.89 20.02
C TYR A 534 0.69 10.02 19.84
N GLY A 535 0.52 8.70 19.85
CA GLY A 535 1.61 7.73 19.71
C GLY A 535 1.75 6.81 20.92
N ASP A 536 2.70 5.89 20.83
CA ASP A 536 3.05 4.96 21.92
C ASP A 536 3.70 5.73 23.07
N THR A 537 3.09 5.68 24.26
CA THR A 537 3.58 6.37 25.45
C THR A 537 4.90 5.83 25.96
N SER A 538 5.28 4.61 25.59
CA SER A 538 6.58 4.01 25.94
C SER A 538 7.71 4.40 24.98
N PHE A 539 7.38 5.10 23.88
CA PHE A 539 8.38 5.53 22.92
C PHE A 539 9.36 6.52 23.57
N VAL A 540 10.66 6.21 23.55
CA VAL A 540 11.72 7.07 24.07
C VAL A 540 11.95 8.24 23.12
N LEU A 541 11.66 9.46 23.58
CA LEU A 541 11.91 10.69 22.81
C LEU A 541 13.40 11.04 22.81
N TRP A 542 14.04 10.94 23.97
CA TRP A 542 15.48 11.16 24.12
C TRP A 542 16.01 10.51 25.39
N LYS A 543 17.32 10.27 25.41
CA LYS A 543 18.04 9.64 26.53
C LYS A 543 19.27 10.45 26.91
N ARG A 544 19.51 10.59 28.20
CA ARG A 544 20.70 11.26 28.73
C ARG A 544 21.95 10.43 28.59
#